data_AF-A0A239C769-F1
#
_entry.id   AF-A0A239C769-F1
#
_cell.length_a   1.000
_cell.length_b   1.000
_cell.length_c   1.000
_cell.angle_alpha   90.00
_cell.angle_beta   90.00
_cell.angle_gamma   90.00
#
_symmetry.space_group_name_H-M   'P 1'
#
loop_
_entity.id
_entity.type
_entity.pdbx_description
1 polymer ?
#
loop_
_entity_poly.entity_id
_entity_poly.type
_entity_poly.pdbx_seq_one_letter_code
_entity_poly.pdbx_strand_id
1 'polypeptide(L)' 'MTEALAGISGWNFTQGGIKAVLAETEKDCLASHRTLPKNNFQAVQEQNNMIWWRLSKKAFKS' A
#
# COMPACT_ATOMS: atom_id res chain seq x y z
N MET A 1 -8.45 -2.04 -9.34
CA MET A 1 -8.82 -2.24 -7.92
C MET A 1 -8.22 -1.11 -7.07
N THR A 2 -8.33 0.12 -7.54
CA THR A 2 -7.78 1.32 -6.89
C THR A 2 -8.72 1.82 -5.79
N GLU A 3 -10.01 1.75 -6.06
CA GLU A 3 -11.11 2.25 -5.22
C GLU A 3 -11.20 1.47 -3.91
N ALA A 4 -11.10 0.13 -3.98
CA ALA A 4 -11.12 -0.72 -2.80
C ALA A 4 -9.92 -0.46 -1.87
N LEU A 5 -8.72 -0.28 -2.45
CA LEU A 5 -7.50 0.03 -1.68
C LEU A 5 -7.55 1.42 -1.06
N ALA A 6 -8.09 2.41 -1.78
CA ALA A 6 -8.32 3.75 -1.26
C ALA A 6 -9.33 3.72 -0.10
N GLY A 7 -10.45 3.01 -0.25
CA GLY A 7 -11.48 2.90 0.78
C GLY A 7 -10.97 2.26 2.07
N ILE A 8 -10.31 1.09 1.97
CA ILE A 8 -9.79 0.40 3.16
C ILE A 8 -8.64 1.18 3.81
N SER A 9 -7.76 1.80 3.01
CA SER A 9 -6.68 2.64 3.55
C SER A 9 -7.21 3.89 4.23
N GLY A 10 -8.25 4.52 3.65
CA GLY A 10 -8.95 5.64 4.26
C GLY A 10 -9.55 5.25 5.61
N TRP A 11 -10.29 4.14 5.67
CA TRP A 11 -10.85 3.64 6.92
C TRP A 11 -9.78 3.30 7.97
N ASN A 12 -8.65 2.70 7.56
CA ASN A 12 -7.53 2.47 8.47
C ASN A 12 -7.01 3.79 9.06
N PHE A 13 -6.88 4.84 8.25
CA PHE A 13 -6.37 6.12 8.74
C PHE A 13 -7.37 6.96 9.54
N THR A 14 -8.66 6.62 9.53
CA THR A 14 -9.62 7.20 10.50
C THR A 14 -9.44 6.61 11.90
N GLN A 15 -8.83 5.43 12.03
CA GLN A 15 -8.52 4.84 13.33
C GLN A 15 -7.40 5.62 14.04
N GLY A 16 -7.58 5.85 15.34
CA GLY A 16 -6.57 6.49 16.17
C GLY A 16 -5.26 5.70 16.23
N GLY A 17 -4.12 6.37 16.12
CA GLY A 17 -2.80 5.76 16.31
C GLY A 17 -2.20 5.05 15.09
N ILE A 18 -2.97 4.81 14.01
CA ILE A 18 -2.42 4.20 12.79
C ILE A 18 -1.51 5.19 12.06
N LYS A 19 -0.27 4.76 11.78
CA LYS A 19 0.77 5.57 11.11
C LYS A 19 1.05 5.14 9.67
N ALA A 20 0.83 3.87 9.35
CA ALA A 20 1.08 3.31 8.03
C ALA A 20 0.29 2.01 7.81
N VAL A 21 0.09 1.66 6.55
CA VAL A 21 -0.39 0.35 6.08
C VAL A 21 0.77 -0.34 5.36
N LEU A 22 0.94 -1.63 5.62
CA LEU A 22 1.91 -2.48 4.94
C LEU A 22 1.19 -3.44 4.01
N ALA A 23 1.79 -3.74 2.87
CA ALA A 23 1.36 -4.76 1.94
C ALA A 23 2.57 -5.50 1.39
N GLU A 24 2.39 -6.73 0.95
CA GLU A 24 3.42 -7.52 0.29
C GLU A 24 2.87 -8.12 -1.00
N THR A 25 3.71 -8.26 -2.00
CA THR A 25 3.36 -8.87 -3.29
C THR A 25 4.52 -9.72 -3.79
N GLU A 26 4.22 -10.83 -4.46
CA GLU A 26 5.23 -11.56 -5.22
C GLU A 26 5.75 -10.70 -6.38
N LYS A 27 7.03 -10.89 -6.76
CA LYS A 27 7.68 -10.09 -7.81
C LYS A 27 7.06 -10.24 -9.20
N ASP A 28 6.38 -11.35 -9.44
CA ASP A 28 5.67 -11.65 -10.68
C ASP A 28 4.22 -11.10 -10.68
N CYS A 29 3.75 -10.55 -9.56
CA CYS A 29 2.41 -9.97 -9.42
C CYS A 29 2.33 -8.56 -10.05
N LEU A 30 2.57 -8.49 -11.36
CA LEU A 30 2.66 -7.23 -12.13
C LEU A 30 1.39 -6.37 -12.07
N ALA A 31 0.23 -6.97 -11.80
CA ALA A 31 -1.03 -6.25 -11.64
C ALA A 31 -1.04 -5.41 -10.35
N SER A 32 -0.58 -5.99 -9.23
CA SER A 32 -0.47 -5.32 -7.94
C SER A 32 0.62 -4.25 -7.97
N HIS A 33 1.73 -4.51 -8.65
CA HIS A 33 2.82 -3.53 -8.84
C HIS A 33 2.37 -2.29 -9.60
N ARG A 34 1.36 -2.39 -10.47
CA ARG A 34 0.76 -1.24 -11.16
C ARG A 34 -0.30 -0.53 -10.33
N THR A 35 -0.89 -1.21 -9.35
CA THR A 35 -2.04 -0.71 -8.58
C THR A 35 -1.61 -0.05 -7.27
N LEU A 36 -0.59 -0.60 -6.59
CA LEU A 36 -0.09 -0.09 -5.32
C LEU A 36 0.51 1.34 -5.45
N PRO A 37 1.38 1.65 -6.43
CA PRO A 37 1.88 3.01 -6.62
C PRO A 37 0.77 4.03 -6.91
N LYS A 38 -0.30 3.64 -7.62
CA LYS A 38 -1.46 4.51 -7.86
C LYS A 38 -2.22 4.88 -6.59
N ASN A 39 -2.03 4.11 -5.51
CA ASN A 39 -2.58 4.36 -4.18
C ASN A 39 -1.51 4.93 -3.21
N ASN A 40 -0.42 5.48 -3.73
CA ASN A 40 0.69 6.07 -2.96
C ASN A 40 1.47 5.09 -2.07
N PHE A 41 1.36 3.78 -2.32
CA PHE A 41 2.25 2.81 -1.70
C PHE A 41 3.65 2.91 -2.33
N GLN A 42 4.67 2.87 -1.48
CA GLN A 42 6.08 2.90 -1.87
C GLN A 42 6.73 1.57 -1.54
N ALA A 43 7.51 1.00 -2.47
CA ALA A 43 8.32 -0.18 -2.18
C ALA A 43 9.42 0.20 -1.18
N VAL A 44 9.54 -0.56 -0.09
CA VAL A 44 10.50 -0.29 1.00
C VAL A 44 11.52 -1.40 1.18
N GLN A 45 11.23 -2.61 0.72
CA GLN A 45 12.12 -3.75 0.80
C GLN A 45 11.77 -4.78 -0.26
N GLU A 46 12.79 -5.49 -0.75
CA GLU A 46 12.62 -6.68 -1.58
C GLU A 46 13.42 -7.83 -0.98
N GLN A 47 12.79 -8.99 -0.80
CA GLN A 47 13.43 -10.18 -0.27
C GLN A 47 12.67 -11.43 -0.70
N ASN A 48 13.38 -12.53 -1.00
CA ASN A 48 12.80 -13.86 -1.23
C ASN A 48 11.58 -13.85 -2.17
N ASN A 49 11.71 -13.22 -3.33
CA ASN A 49 10.63 -13.09 -4.32
C ASN A 49 9.42 -12.22 -3.92
N MET A 50 9.51 -11.50 -2.79
CA MET A 50 8.48 -10.57 -2.33
C MET A 50 8.95 -9.12 -2.42
N ILE A 51 8.02 -8.22 -2.69
CA ILE A 51 8.16 -6.77 -2.58
C ILE A 51 7.27 -6.30 -1.44
N TRP A 52 7.85 -5.54 -0.52
CA TRP A 52 7.16 -4.95 0.61
C TRP A 52 6.85 -3.49 0.31
N TRP A 53 5.61 -3.11 0.58
CA TRP A 53 5.06 -1.81 0.25
C TRP A 53 4.57 -1.12 1.51
N ARG A 54 4.74 0.20 1.54
CA ARG A 54 4.30 1.03 2.65
C ARG A 54 3.48 2.22 2.14
N LEU A 55 2.28 2.38 2.69
CA LEU A 55 1.51 3.61 2.58
C LEU A 55 1.55 4.31 3.94
N SER A 56 2.14 5.50 4.00
CA SER A 56 2.15 6.30 5.22
C SER A 56 0.91 7.18 5.31
N LYS A 57 0.40 7.41 6.53
CA LYS A 57 -0.73 8.32 6.76
C LYS A 57 -0.47 9.74 6.22
N LYS A 58 0.80 10.17 6.25
CA LYS A 58 1.23 11.47 5.71
C LYS A 58 1.18 11.54 4.17
N ALA A 59 1.41 10.41 3.50
CA ALA A 59 1.38 10.31 2.05
C ALA A 59 -0.02 10.00 1.50
N PHE A 60 -0.95 9.57 2.36
CA PHE A 60 -2.33 9.34 1.97
C PHE A 60 -3.04 10.68 1.73
N LYS A 61 -3.51 10.87 0.50
CA LYS A 61 -4.38 11.99 0.10
C LYS A 61 -5.76 11.40 -0.17
N SER A 62 -6.76 11.81 0.60
CA SER A 62 -8.16 11.44 0.38
C SER A 62 -8.75 12.17 -0.81
#